data_AF-A0A0P1B902-F1
#
_entry.id   AF-A0A0P1B902-F1
#
_cell.length_a   1.000
_cell.length_b   1.000
_cell.length_c   1.000
_cell.angle_alpha   90.00
_cell.angle_beta   90.00
_cell.angle_gamma   90.00
#
_symmetry.space_group_name_H-M   'P 1'
#
loop_
_entity.id
_entity.type
_entity.pdbx_description
1 polymer ?
#
loop_
_entity_poly.entity_id
_entity_poly.type
_entity_poly.pdbx_seq_one_letter_code
_entity_poly.pdbx_strand_id
1 'polypeptide(L)'
;MEIFEQDSFDHYLDRSYEDDDPNGFWWPWSVQDKSKITDEQLIDFMKKESFTLYHPVGSARMGSDEASVVDLQLRVRGVNGLRASHAAGRQTT
;
A
#
# COMPACT_ATOMS: atom_id res chain seq x y z
N MET A 1 -23.08 10.66 -17.84
CA MET A 1 -22.79 9.67 -18.87
C MET A 1 -21.40 9.14 -18.57
N GLU A 2 -21.34 7.95 -17.97
CA GLU A 2 -20.07 7.30 -17.64
C GLU A 2 -19.59 6.49 -18.84
N ILE A 3 -18.33 6.68 -19.22
CA ILE A 3 -17.72 6.07 -20.41
C ILE A 3 -17.77 4.53 -20.35
N PHE A 4 -17.78 3.96 -19.14
CA PHE A 4 -17.76 2.51 -18.91
C PHE A 4 -19.10 1.78 -19.13
N GLU A 5 -20.21 2.53 -19.21
CA GLU A 5 -21.57 1.98 -19.38
C GLU A 5 -22.04 1.94 -20.85
N GLN A 6 -21.18 2.34 -21.79
CA GLN A 6 -21.54 2.30 -23.21
C GLN A 6 -21.39 0.89 -23.79
N ASP A 7 -22.40 0.44 -24.55
CA ASP A 7 -22.43 -0.84 -25.25
C ASP A 7 -21.19 -1.09 -26.12
N SER A 8 -20.53 -0.03 -26.60
CA SER A 8 -19.29 -0.13 -27.39
C SER A 8 -18.12 -0.77 -26.64
N PHE A 9 -18.15 -0.76 -25.30
CA PHE A 9 -17.10 -1.35 -24.46
C PHE A 9 -17.40 -2.78 -24.03
N ASP A 10 -18.59 -3.32 -24.31
CA ASP A 10 -19.00 -4.66 -23.87
C ASP A 10 -18.09 -5.78 -24.39
N HIS A 11 -17.50 -5.59 -25.57
CA HIS A 11 -16.54 -6.55 -26.14
C HIS A 11 -15.14 -6.49 -25.50
N TYR A 12 -14.83 -5.42 -24.77
CA TYR A 12 -13.50 -5.19 -24.19
C TYR A 12 -13.46 -5.39 -22.67
N LEU A 13 -14.62 -5.28 -22.02
CA LEU A 13 -14.74 -5.40 -20.57
C LEU A 13 -15.39 -6.72 -20.22
N ASP A 14 -14.60 -7.64 -19.65
CA ASP A 14 -15.19 -8.75 -18.91
C ASP A 14 -15.74 -8.22 -17.58
N ARG A 15 -17.05 -7.98 -17.57
CA ARG A 15 -17.77 -7.49 -16.38
C ARG A 15 -18.07 -8.60 -15.37
N SER A 16 -17.69 -9.84 -15.67
CA SER A 16 -18.03 -11.04 -14.91
C SER A 16 -16.81 -11.85 -14.47
N TYR A 17 -15.61 -11.24 -14.43
CA TYR A 17 -14.41 -11.97 -14.02
C TYR A 17 -14.54 -12.46 -12.57
N GLU A 18 -14.91 -13.72 -12.46
CA GLU A 18 -15.02 -14.47 -11.22
C GLU A 18 -14.04 -15.64 -11.33
N ASP A 19 -13.10 -15.69 -10.40
CA ASP A 19 -12.03 -16.69 -10.37
C ASP A 19 -11.78 -17.09 -8.92
N ASP A 20 -12.15 -18.33 -8.61
CA ASP A 20 -12.03 -18.94 -7.30
C ASP A 20 -10.67 -19.64 -7.10
N ASP A 21 -9.73 -19.59 -8.07
CA ASP A 21 -8.37 -20.13 -7.89
C ASP A 21 -7.61 -19.34 -6.81
N PRO A 22 -7.22 -19.96 -5.68
CA PRO A 22 -6.47 -19.29 -4.62
C PRO A 22 -5.04 -18.87 -5.04
N ASN A 23 -4.55 -19.32 -6.20
CA ASN A 23 -3.29 -18.87 -6.78
C ASN A 23 -3.47 -17.81 -7.87
N GLY A 24 -4.71 -17.41 -8.17
CA GLY A 24 -5.02 -16.38 -9.14
C GLY A 24 -4.49 -15.01 -8.70
N PHE A 25 -4.06 -14.19 -9.67
CA PHE A 25 -3.51 -12.86 -9.40
C PHE A 25 -4.52 -11.93 -8.71
N TRP A 26 -5.80 -12.11 -9.01
CA TRP A 26 -6.89 -11.31 -8.46
C TRP A 26 -7.57 -11.96 -7.25
N TRP A 27 -7.18 -13.18 -6.87
CA TRP A 27 -7.63 -13.74 -5.60
C TRP A 27 -7.03 -12.93 -4.45
N PRO A 28 -7.74 -12.65 -3.35
CA PRO A 28 -9.11 -13.06 -3.01
C PRO A 28 -10.23 -12.14 -3.54
N TRP A 29 -9.91 -11.12 -4.34
CA TRP A 29 -10.89 -10.15 -4.83
C TRP A 29 -11.84 -10.71 -5.89
N SER A 30 -11.38 -11.71 -6.65
CA SER A 30 -12.12 -12.35 -7.74
C SER A 30 -13.09 -13.46 -7.32
N VAL A 31 -13.17 -13.83 -6.04
CA VAL A 31 -14.03 -14.97 -5.63
C VAL A 31 -15.51 -14.64 -5.72
N GLN A 32 -16.32 -15.64 -6.04
CA GLN A 32 -17.79 -15.50 -6.10
C GLN A 32 -18.40 -15.26 -4.72
N ASP A 33 -17.91 -15.99 -3.71
CA ASP A 33 -18.45 -15.95 -2.35
C ASP A 33 -17.32 -15.78 -1.33
N LYS A 34 -17.15 -14.53 -0.88
CA LYS A 34 -16.14 -14.14 0.10
C LYS A 34 -16.31 -14.84 1.45
N SER A 35 -17.51 -15.35 1.78
CA SER A 35 -17.75 -16.05 3.04
C SER A 35 -17.07 -17.43 3.12
N LYS A 36 -16.62 -17.96 1.98
CA LYS A 36 -15.89 -19.23 1.89
C LYS A 36 -14.39 -19.09 2.14
N ILE A 37 -13.86 -17.88 2.19
CA ILE A 37 -12.44 -17.65 2.46
C ILE A 37 -12.21 -17.62 3.96
N THR A 38 -11.28 -18.44 4.45
CA THR A 38 -10.88 -18.43 5.87
C THR A 38 -9.76 -17.42 6.14
N ASP A 39 -9.63 -16.99 7.39
CA ASP A 39 -8.54 -16.09 7.81
C ASP A 39 -7.16 -16.71 7.55
N GLU A 40 -7.00 -18.03 7.71
CA GLU A 40 -5.74 -18.72 7.41
C GLU A 40 -5.35 -18.59 5.94
N GLN A 41 -6.32 -18.74 5.03
CA GLN A 41 -6.08 -18.58 3.60
C GLN A 41 -5.65 -17.14 3.28
N LEU A 42 -6.30 -16.14 3.87
CA LEU A 42 -5.91 -14.72 3.71
C LEU A 42 -4.51 -14.44 4.26
N ILE A 43 -4.14 -15.03 5.40
CA ILE A 43 -2.80 -14.87 5.97
C ILE A 43 -1.74 -15.46 5.03
N ASP A 44 -1.98 -16.64 4.49
CA ASP A 44 -1.06 -17.30 3.57
C ASP A 44 -0.94 -16.53 2.24
N PHE A 45 -2.04 -15.98 1.73
CA PHE A 45 -2.03 -15.03 0.62
C PHE A 45 -1.09 -13.85 0.88
N MET A 46 -1.32 -13.15 2.00
CA MET A 46 -0.56 -11.95 2.34
C MET A 46 0.93 -12.25 2.45
N LYS A 47 1.32 -13.41 3.02
CA LYS A 47 2.74 -13.79 3.10
C LYS A 47 3.37 -14.02 1.73
N LYS A 48 2.62 -14.59 0.77
CA LYS A 48 3.11 -14.98 -0.54
C LYS A 48 3.14 -13.81 -1.52
N GLU A 49 2.07 -13.03 -1.56
CA GLU A 49 1.81 -12.05 -2.63
C GLU A 49 2.02 -10.59 -2.18
N SER A 50 2.30 -10.31 -0.90
CA SER A 50 2.57 -8.93 -0.47
C SER A 50 3.85 -8.39 -1.10
N PHE A 51 3.75 -7.21 -1.68
CA PHE A 51 4.87 -6.43 -2.18
C PHE A 51 4.76 -4.97 -1.74
N THR A 52 5.87 -4.24 -1.83
CA THR A 52 5.89 -2.84 -1.41
C THR A 52 5.16 -1.97 -2.44
N LEU A 53 4.29 -1.08 -2.00
CA LEU A 53 3.77 0.02 -2.83
C LEU A 53 4.75 1.19 -2.95
N TYR A 54 6.05 0.97 -2.71
CA TYR A 54 7.13 1.93 -2.90
C TYR A 54 6.93 3.28 -2.19
N HIS A 55 6.35 3.26 -0.99
CA HIS A 55 6.27 4.41 -0.09
C HIS A 55 7.25 4.30 1.10
N PRO A 56 8.58 4.15 0.88
CA PRO A 56 9.53 4.03 1.98
C PRO A 56 9.70 5.38 2.69
N VAL A 57 9.43 5.39 4.00
CA VAL A 57 9.54 6.58 4.86
C VAL A 57 10.10 6.17 6.23
N GLY A 58 10.63 7.13 6.99
CA GLY A 58 10.95 6.93 8.42
C GLY A 58 12.37 6.52 8.79
N SER A 59 13.30 6.35 7.84
CA SER A 59 14.70 6.02 8.14
C SER A 59 15.46 7.12 8.90
N ALA A 60 15.03 8.38 8.76
CA ALA A 60 15.49 9.53 9.53
C ALA A 60 14.33 10.10 10.35
N ARG A 61 14.06 9.48 11.50
CA ARG A 61 12.96 9.87 12.40
C ARG A 61 13.19 11.27 12.99
N MET A 62 12.16 12.10 12.93
CA MET A 62 12.04 13.37 13.63
C MET A 62 11.54 13.15 15.05
N GLY A 63 12.10 13.86 16.03
CA GLY A 63 11.58 13.83 17.38
C GLY A 63 12.34 14.71 18.38
N SER A 64 11.72 14.88 19.55
CA SER A 64 12.27 15.69 20.65
C SER A 64 13.30 14.93 21.49
N ASP A 65 13.30 13.60 21.44
CA ASP A 65 14.23 12.75 22.18
C ASP A 65 15.60 12.61 21.49
N GLU A 66 16.61 12.21 22.26
CA GLU A 66 17.99 12.06 21.79
C GLU A 66 18.19 10.89 20.81
N ALA A 67 17.28 9.92 20.75
CA ALA A 67 17.34 8.83 19.77
C ALA A 67 16.73 9.22 18.41
N SER A 68 16.34 10.49 18.21
CA SER A 68 15.86 11.02 16.93
C SER A 68 17.02 11.42 16.03
N VAL A 69 16.87 11.27 14.71
CA VAL A 69 17.90 11.69 13.74
C VAL A 69 17.84 13.20 13.51
N VAL A 70 16.63 13.76 13.44
CA VAL A 70 16.39 15.19 13.30
C VAL A 70 15.49 15.74 14.41
N ASP A 71 15.64 17.02 14.73
CA ASP A 71 14.73 17.72 15.65
C ASP A 71 13.40 18.13 14.95
N LEU A 72 12.46 18.70 15.71
CA LEU A 72 11.14 19.15 15.21
C LEU A 72 11.22 20.28 14.15
N GLN A 73 12.42 20.80 13.91
CA GLN A 73 12.73 21.84 12.94
C GLN A 73 13.55 21.27 11.76
N LEU A 74 13.60 19.94 11.65
CA LEU A 74 14.30 19.14 10.64
C LEU A 74 15.82 19.29 10.64
N ARG A 75 16.42 19.77 11.73
CA ARG A 75 17.87 19.92 11.85
C ARG A 75 18.50 18.58 12.20
N VAL A 76 19.56 18.22 11.47
CA VAL A 76 20.33 17.00 11.75
C VAL A 76 21.11 17.17 13.04
N ARG A 77 20.90 16.28 14.00
CA ARG A 77 21.61 16.34 15.29
C ARG A 77 23.11 16.05 15.07
N GLY A 78 23.95 16.81 15.77
CA GLY A 78 25.42 16.69 15.67
C GLY A 78 26.05 17.31 14.42
N VAL A 79 25.26 17.88 13.49
CA VAL A 79 25.77 18.54 12.28
C VAL A 79 25.21 19.95 12.16
N ASN A 80 26.11 20.95 12.17
CA ASN A 80 25.70 22.34 12.02
C ASN A 80 25.32 22.66 10.57
N GLY A 81 24.19 23.37 10.39
CA GLY A 81 23.76 23.89 9.08
C GLY A 81 23.08 22.89 8.15
N LEU A 82 22.84 21.64 8.58
CA LEU A 82 22.20 20.60 7.77
C LEU A 82 20.75 20.34 8.19
N ARG A 83 19.85 20.19 7.20
CA ARG A 83 18.46 19.76 7.41
C ARG A 83 18.09 18.62 6.46
N ALA A 84 17.24 17.71 6.92
CA ALA A 84 16.69 16.63 6.11
C ALA A 84 15.19 16.88 5.83
N SER A 85 14.82 16.94 4.56
CA SER A 85 13.43 17.07 4.11
C SER A 85 13.05 15.86 3.26
N HIS A 86 11.77 15.47 3.31
CA HIS A 86 11.25 14.34 2.56
C HIS A 86 9.90 14.71 1.91
N ALA A 87 9.53 14.01 0.84
CA ALA A 87 8.34 14.28 0.03
C ALA A 87 7.02 13.71 0.60
N ALA A 88 7.05 12.73 1.50
CA ALA A 88 5.84 12.23 2.16
C ALA A 88 5.38 13.19 3.28
N GLY A 89 4.12 13.61 3.19
CA GLY A 89 3.56 14.72 3.95
C GLY A 89 3.29 14.48 5.45
N ARG A 90 3.71 13.35 6.04
CA ARG A 90 3.51 13.10 7.48
C ARG A 90 4.47 12.04 7.99
N GLN A 91 5.30 12.37 9.00
CA GLN A 91 5.91 11.35 9.85
C GLN A 91 4.88 10.96 10.92
N THR A 92 4.63 9.67 11.09
CA THR A 92 3.83 9.18 12.23
C THR A 92 4.65 9.39 13.51
N THR A 93 4.07 10.09 14.47
CA THR A 93 4.63 10.36 15.81
C THR A 93 4.69 9.11 16.65
#